data_AF-A0A1D2VQX7-F1
#
_entry.id   AF-A0A1D2VQX7-F1
#
_cell.length_a   1.000
_cell.length_b   1.000
_cell.length_c   1.000
_cell.angle_alpha   90.00
_cell.angle_beta   90.00
_cell.angle_gamma   90.00
#
_symmetry.space_group_name_H-M   'P 1'
#
loop_
_entity.id
_entity.type
_entity.pdbx_description
1 polymer ?
#
loop_
_entity_poly.entity_id
_entity_poly.type
_entity_poly.pdbx_seq_one_letter_code
_entity_poly.pdbx_strand_id
1 'polypeptide(L)'
;MSWGGFKKVLNRQASQILVKSEDKVTDYEFEYYERAYKELDKIGYRLAKESQGYLSSLLLLSRSQLSIAESITKLFQEEGSQSGIRENNLRFRDEYLSRIRDFDGETMKEVEHEYKTTVLEPMERFSEYFENVQQAVKKRQHKRMDYENCKSRARRVGGGNPSSSSLNVSKIGRVERELQLAREVYEGLNEELKVGMAELVNLRQPYMEPSFEAMMKVQKKVSLGAYVALAQTQNLVSAVDRDGFANGTLDARMDNALAEMLRLTTVQCVYSGQRAL
;
A
#
# COMPACT_ATOMS: atom_id res chain seq x y z
N MET A 1 -29.67 -7.67 -9.92
CA MET A 1 -29.31 -8.57 -11.05
C MET A 1 -30.57 -9.11 -11.70
N SER A 2 -30.66 -9.14 -13.03
CA SER A 2 -31.90 -9.55 -13.73
C SER A 2 -31.97 -11.07 -13.96
N TRP A 3 -33.20 -11.61 -14.04
CA TRP A 3 -33.48 -13.04 -14.36
C TRP A 3 -32.80 -13.51 -15.65
N GLY A 4 -32.71 -12.63 -16.66
CA GLY A 4 -31.98 -12.89 -17.90
C GLY A 4 -30.46 -13.01 -17.72
N GLY A 5 -29.89 -12.29 -16.75
CA GLY A 5 -28.48 -12.42 -16.35
C GLY A 5 -28.21 -13.77 -15.69
N PHE A 6 -29.07 -14.18 -14.75
CA PHE A 6 -28.97 -15.47 -14.06
C PHE A 6 -29.03 -16.65 -15.05
N LYS A 7 -29.97 -16.63 -16.00
CA LYS A 7 -30.08 -17.67 -17.05
C LYS A 7 -28.83 -17.76 -17.92
N LYS A 8 -28.17 -16.63 -18.23
CA LYS A 8 -26.91 -16.62 -18.99
C LYS A 8 -25.75 -17.23 -18.20
N VAL A 9 -25.64 -16.97 -16.90
CA VAL A 9 -24.59 -17.56 -16.06
C VAL A 9 -24.75 -19.09 -15.97
N LEU A 10 -25.97 -19.57 -15.70
CA LEU A 10 -26.26 -21.01 -15.68
C LEU A 10 -25.95 -21.68 -17.02
N ASN A 11 -26.33 -21.05 -18.13
CA ASN A 11 -26.09 -21.61 -19.45
C ASN A 11 -24.59 -21.67 -19.80
N ARG A 12 -23.80 -20.68 -19.36
CA ARG A 12 -22.33 -20.69 -19.52
C ARG A 12 -21.66 -21.81 -18.74
N GLN A 13 -22.06 -22.01 -17.48
CA GLN A 13 -21.50 -23.07 -16.63
C GLN A 13 -21.87 -24.47 -17.13
N ALA A 14 -23.13 -24.69 -17.54
CA ALA A 14 -23.55 -25.96 -18.11
C ALA A 14 -22.83 -26.28 -19.44
N SER A 15 -22.56 -25.25 -20.25
CA SER A 15 -21.90 -25.44 -21.55
C SER A 15 -20.39 -25.71 -21.44
N GLN A 16 -19.70 -25.27 -20.38
CA GLN A 16 -18.28 -25.58 -20.16
C GLN A 16 -17.98 -27.09 -20.07
N ILE A 17 -18.94 -27.88 -19.60
CA ILE A 17 -18.81 -29.35 -19.50
C ILE A 17 -18.91 -30.01 -20.89
N LEU A 18 -19.57 -29.35 -21.85
CA LEU A 18 -19.84 -29.85 -23.20
C LEU A 18 -18.85 -29.32 -24.27
N VAL A 19 -18.03 -28.33 -23.92
CA VAL A 19 -16.98 -27.78 -24.80
C VAL A 19 -15.79 -28.74 -24.81
N LYS A 20 -15.49 -29.31 -25.99
CA LYS A 20 -14.32 -30.18 -26.17
C LYS A 20 -13.02 -29.37 -26.13
N SER A 21 -11.89 -30.03 -25.87
CA SER A 21 -10.56 -29.40 -25.82
C SER A 21 -10.23 -28.59 -27.08
N GLU A 22 -10.63 -29.07 -28.26
CA GLU A 22 -10.43 -28.43 -29.57
C GLU A 22 -11.18 -27.09 -29.75
N ASP A 23 -12.23 -26.87 -28.97
CA ASP A 23 -13.02 -25.64 -29.04
C ASP A 23 -12.54 -24.57 -28.07
N LYS A 24 -11.65 -24.92 -27.14
CA LYS A 24 -11.10 -23.97 -26.17
C LYS A 24 -10.23 -22.93 -26.85
N VAL A 25 -10.38 -21.69 -26.42
CA VAL A 25 -9.59 -20.57 -26.93
C VAL A 25 -8.46 -20.27 -25.95
N THR A 26 -7.24 -20.51 -26.40
CA THR A 26 -6.01 -20.20 -25.68
C THR A 26 -5.36 -18.96 -26.29
N ASP A 27 -4.92 -18.05 -25.44
CA ASP A 27 -4.30 -16.79 -25.84
C ASP A 27 -3.14 -16.50 -24.90
N TYR A 28 -1.96 -16.97 -25.30
CA TYR A 28 -0.73 -16.85 -24.52
C TYR A 28 -0.27 -15.40 -24.35
N GLU A 29 -0.56 -14.54 -25.32
CA GLU A 29 -0.22 -13.12 -25.26
C GLU A 29 -1.07 -12.40 -24.22
N PHE A 30 -2.39 -12.65 -24.23
CA PHE A 30 -3.27 -12.14 -23.18
C PHE A 30 -2.86 -12.66 -21.80
N GLU A 31 -2.54 -13.95 -21.66
CA GLU A 31 -2.11 -14.54 -20.39
C GLU A 31 -0.81 -13.90 -19.86
N TYR A 32 0.11 -13.55 -20.75
CA TYR A 32 1.33 -12.82 -20.41
C TYR A 32 1.01 -11.43 -19.83
N TYR A 33 0.20 -10.63 -20.54
CA TYR A 33 -0.19 -9.30 -20.07
C TYR A 33 -1.06 -9.35 -18.80
N GLU A 34 -1.98 -10.31 -18.71
CA GLU A 34 -2.81 -10.50 -17.51
C GLU A 34 -1.96 -10.84 -16.29
N ARG A 35 -0.91 -11.66 -16.45
CA ARG A 35 0.02 -11.96 -15.35
C ARG A 35 0.79 -10.73 -14.91
N ALA A 36 1.34 -9.96 -15.84
CA ALA A 36 2.06 -8.72 -15.54
C ALA A 36 1.15 -7.70 -14.83
N TYR A 37 -0.07 -7.52 -15.35
CA TYR A 37 -1.11 -6.69 -14.76
C TYR A 37 -1.46 -7.12 -13.32
N LYS A 38 -1.70 -8.42 -13.07
CA LYS A 38 -2.06 -8.92 -11.73
C LYS A 38 -0.96 -8.71 -10.70
N GLU A 39 0.30 -8.84 -11.12
CA GLU A 39 1.42 -8.56 -10.22
C GLU A 39 1.52 -7.06 -9.93
N LEU A 40 1.31 -6.20 -10.94
CA LEU A 40 1.26 -4.76 -10.74
C LEU A 40 0.11 -4.33 -9.80
N ASP A 41 -1.08 -4.90 -9.97
CA ASP A 41 -2.26 -4.68 -9.12
C ASP A 41 -1.95 -5.02 -7.65
N LYS A 42 -1.43 -6.23 -7.41
CA LYS A 42 -1.01 -6.70 -6.08
C LYS A 42 0.06 -5.81 -5.45
N ILE A 43 1.05 -5.39 -6.23
CA ILE A 43 2.11 -4.49 -5.76
C ILE A 43 1.54 -3.11 -5.47
N GLY A 44 0.64 -2.58 -6.30
CA GLY A 44 -0.03 -1.28 -6.13
C GLY A 44 -0.82 -1.21 -4.82
N TYR A 45 -1.67 -2.20 -4.55
CA TYR A 45 -2.41 -2.28 -3.28
C TYR A 45 -1.48 -2.39 -2.07
N ARG A 46 -0.40 -3.17 -2.18
CA ARG A 46 0.58 -3.26 -1.10
C ARG A 46 1.26 -1.90 -0.89
N LEU A 47 1.69 -1.25 -1.95
CA LEU A 47 2.38 0.04 -1.89
C LEU A 47 1.51 1.12 -1.25
N ALA A 48 0.22 1.20 -1.59
CA ALA A 48 -0.73 2.13 -0.96
C ALA A 48 -0.83 1.88 0.55
N LYS A 49 -0.98 0.61 0.95
CA LYS A 49 -1.05 0.21 2.37
C LYS A 49 0.24 0.54 3.13
N GLU A 50 1.40 0.20 2.58
CA GLU A 50 2.71 0.49 3.19
C GLU A 50 2.96 2.00 3.26
N SER A 51 2.53 2.77 2.26
CA SER A 51 2.64 4.23 2.26
C SER A 51 1.81 4.88 3.37
N GLN A 52 0.60 4.36 3.62
CA GLN A 52 -0.22 4.79 4.76
C GLN A 52 0.39 4.38 6.10
N GLY A 53 0.93 3.16 6.18
CA GLY A 53 1.65 2.65 7.35
C GLY A 53 2.84 3.53 7.70
N TYR A 54 3.63 3.91 6.69
CA TYR A 54 4.78 4.80 6.84
C TYR A 54 4.40 6.15 7.45
N LEU A 55 3.38 6.83 6.92
CA LEU A 55 2.89 8.10 7.48
C LEU A 55 2.44 7.92 8.94
N SER A 56 1.72 6.83 9.24
CA SER A 56 1.26 6.52 10.59
C SER A 56 2.43 6.34 11.55
N SER A 57 3.47 5.60 11.14
CA SER A 57 4.69 5.41 11.94
C SER A 57 5.45 6.72 12.14
N LEU A 58 5.51 7.58 11.12
CA LEU A 58 6.16 8.88 11.19
C LEU A 58 5.48 9.81 12.21
N LEU A 59 4.15 9.88 12.17
CA LEU A 59 3.35 10.66 13.12
C LEU A 59 3.43 10.10 14.54
N LEU A 60 3.42 8.76 14.67
CA LEU A 60 3.60 8.11 15.96
C LEU A 60 4.97 8.43 16.55
N LEU A 61 6.04 8.40 15.75
CA LEU A 61 7.39 8.76 16.19
C LEU A 61 7.43 10.18 16.75
N SER A 62 6.88 11.16 16.03
CA SER A 62 6.83 12.56 16.51
C SER A 62 6.07 12.69 17.84
N ARG A 63 4.91 12.05 17.96
CA ARG A 63 4.12 12.05 19.19
C ARG A 63 4.85 11.38 20.35
N SER A 64 5.58 10.30 20.09
CA SER A 64 6.43 9.65 21.10
C SER A 64 7.56 10.57 21.54
N GLN A 65 8.20 11.30 20.63
CA GLN A 65 9.22 12.31 20.97
C GLN A 65 8.63 13.42 21.86
N LEU A 66 7.44 13.92 21.54
CA LEU A 66 6.72 14.88 22.38
C LEU A 66 6.42 14.32 23.78
N SER A 67 5.91 13.09 23.86
CA SER A 67 5.61 12.45 25.15
C SER A 67 6.86 12.25 26.01
N ILE A 68 8.00 11.93 25.40
CA ILE A 68 9.29 11.86 26.09
C ILE A 68 9.68 13.24 26.62
N ALA A 69 9.58 14.30 25.80
CA ALA A 69 9.90 15.66 26.21
C ALA A 69 9.03 16.15 27.37
N GLU A 70 7.73 15.83 27.36
CA GLU A 70 6.82 16.14 28.46
C GLU A 70 7.14 15.34 29.73
N SER A 71 7.51 14.07 29.60
CA SER A 71 7.91 13.23 30.73
C SER A 71 9.20 13.72 31.38
N ILE A 72 10.20 14.08 30.56
CA ILE A 72 11.42 14.75 31.02
C ILE A 72 11.02 16.00 31.81
N THR A 73 10.12 16.82 31.27
CA THR A 73 9.72 18.07 31.92
C THR A 73 9.10 17.86 33.31
N LYS A 74 8.26 16.82 33.47
CA LYS A 74 7.67 16.44 34.76
C LYS A 74 8.72 16.02 35.79
N LEU A 75 9.70 15.21 35.40
CA LEU A 75 10.78 14.77 36.31
C LEU A 75 11.54 15.97 36.91
N PHE A 76 11.86 16.97 36.08
CA PHE A 76 12.52 18.20 36.54
C PHE A 76 11.65 19.07 37.46
N GLN A 77 10.31 18.95 37.41
CA GLN A 77 9.42 19.68 38.32
C GLN A 77 9.37 19.03 39.71
N GLU A 78 9.40 17.71 39.78
CA GLU A 78 9.39 16.95 41.03
C GLU A 78 10.71 17.13 41.80
N GLU A 79 11.86 17.09 41.13
CA GLU A 79 13.20 17.21 41.74
C GLU A 79 13.63 18.66 42.04
N GLY A 80 13.14 19.65 41.28
CA GLY A 80 13.43 21.07 41.47
C GLY A 80 12.91 21.64 42.80
N SER A 81 12.03 20.90 43.48
CA SER A 81 11.51 21.23 44.81
C SER A 81 12.49 20.85 45.94
N GLN A 82 13.48 19.98 45.66
CA GLN A 82 14.42 19.46 46.68
C GLN A 82 15.90 19.64 46.36
N SER A 83 16.29 19.81 45.09
CA SER A 83 17.69 19.89 44.69
C SER A 83 17.99 21.19 43.93
N GLY A 84 19.15 21.79 44.20
CA GLY A 84 19.64 23.02 43.55
C GLY A 84 20.01 22.82 42.09
N ILE A 85 19.06 22.36 41.27
CA ILE A 85 19.20 22.21 39.82
C ILE A 85 19.59 23.56 39.25
N ARG A 86 20.75 23.61 38.57
CA ARG A 86 21.29 24.84 37.96
C ARG A 86 20.23 25.40 37.00
N GLU A 87 19.97 26.71 37.09
CA GLU A 87 19.01 27.46 36.26
C GLU A 87 19.10 27.14 34.75
N ASN A 88 20.31 26.86 34.26
CA ASN A 88 20.56 26.45 32.87
C ASN A 88 19.87 25.14 32.47
N ASN A 89 19.71 24.16 33.38
CA ASN A 89 19.06 22.88 33.09
C ASN A 89 17.54 23.05 32.95
N LEU A 90 16.94 23.93 33.76
CA LEU A 90 15.52 24.27 33.65
C LEU A 90 15.24 25.03 32.35
N ARG A 91 16.13 25.95 31.96
CA ARG A 91 16.04 26.65 30.67
C ARG A 91 16.21 25.70 29.48
N PHE A 92 17.15 24.75 29.54
CA PHE A 92 17.31 23.72 28.51
C PHE A 92 16.03 22.87 28.36
N ARG A 93 15.45 22.43 29.48
CA ARG A 93 14.20 21.66 29.50
C ARG A 93 13.05 22.40 28.79
N ASP A 94 12.82 23.66 29.16
CA ASP A 94 11.72 24.45 28.61
C ASP A 94 11.91 24.72 27.13
N GLU A 95 13.14 25.04 26.71
CA GLU A 95 13.47 25.22 25.29
C GLU A 95 13.29 23.91 24.53
N TYR A 96 13.79 22.78 25.04
CA TYR A 96 13.67 21.48 24.41
C TYR A 96 12.20 21.07 24.21
N LEU A 97 11.37 21.24 25.24
CA LEU A 97 9.94 20.96 25.15
C LEU A 97 9.26 21.88 24.12
N SER A 98 9.58 23.18 24.12
CA SER A 98 9.03 24.14 23.15
C SER A 98 9.39 23.72 21.72
N ARG A 99 10.66 23.41 21.45
CA ARG A 99 11.13 23.03 20.10
C ARG A 99 10.48 21.75 19.59
N ILE A 100 10.29 20.76 20.46
CA ILE A 100 9.59 19.53 20.07
C ILE A 100 8.10 19.77 19.84
N ARG A 101 7.47 20.64 20.62
CA ARG A 101 6.08 21.06 20.38
C ARG A 101 5.91 21.80 19.05
N ASP A 102 6.82 22.70 18.72
CA ASP A 102 6.78 23.42 17.44
C ASP A 102 7.01 22.45 16.27
N PHE A 103 7.96 21.52 16.42
CA PHE A 103 8.21 20.49 15.41
C PHE A 103 6.99 19.58 15.18
N ASP A 104 6.37 19.04 16.23
CA ASP A 104 5.16 18.22 16.14
C ASP A 104 3.93 19.02 15.65
N GLY A 105 3.80 20.26 16.13
CA GLY A 105 2.63 21.11 15.92
C GLY A 105 2.59 21.82 14.57
N GLU A 106 3.75 22.15 13.99
CA GLU A 106 3.87 22.90 12.74
C GLU A 106 4.50 22.03 11.65
N THR A 107 5.76 21.61 11.84
CA THR A 107 6.53 20.89 10.80
C THR A 107 5.86 19.58 10.43
N MET A 108 5.42 18.81 11.42
CA MET A 108 4.80 17.50 11.17
C MET A 108 3.39 17.60 10.57
N LYS A 109 2.63 18.66 10.86
CA LYS A 109 1.33 18.88 10.21
C LYS A 109 1.47 19.23 8.74
N GLU A 110 2.44 20.07 8.40
CA GLU A 110 2.74 20.37 6.99
C GLU A 110 3.20 19.12 6.25
N VAL A 111 4.09 18.34 6.86
CA VAL A 111 4.56 17.07 6.32
C VAL A 111 3.40 16.09 6.11
N GLU A 112 2.47 15.99 7.06
CA GLU A 112 1.30 15.13 6.94
C GLU A 112 0.46 15.52 5.73
N HIS A 113 0.19 16.82 5.57
CA HIS A 113 -0.58 17.34 4.45
C HIS A 113 0.12 17.08 3.10
N GLU A 114 1.39 17.47 2.98
CA GLU A 114 2.19 17.27 1.77
C GLU A 114 2.26 15.80 1.38
N TYR A 115 2.53 14.91 2.35
CA TYR A 115 2.63 13.47 2.10
C TYR A 115 1.29 12.88 1.64
N LYS A 116 0.17 13.28 2.26
CA LYS A 116 -1.16 12.81 1.86
C LYS A 116 -1.46 13.16 0.41
N THR A 117 -1.25 14.42 0.02
CA THR A 117 -1.61 14.89 -1.32
C THR A 117 -0.63 14.42 -2.40
N THR A 118 0.66 14.32 -2.10
CA THR A 118 1.69 14.03 -3.12
C THR A 118 2.10 12.55 -3.21
N VAL A 119 1.83 11.77 -2.15
CA VAL A 119 2.17 10.34 -2.08
C VAL A 119 0.91 9.49 -1.91
N LEU A 120 0.14 9.70 -0.85
CA LEU A 120 -0.95 8.77 -0.51
C LEU A 120 -2.09 8.78 -1.53
N GLU A 121 -2.61 9.97 -1.87
CA GLU A 121 -3.70 10.13 -2.82
C GLU A 121 -3.37 9.54 -4.21
N PRO A 122 -2.19 9.80 -4.82
CA PRO A 122 -1.78 9.12 -6.05
C PRO A 122 -1.73 7.60 -5.94
N MET A 123 -1.23 7.04 -4.82
CA MET A 123 -1.15 5.58 -4.64
C MET A 123 -2.54 4.94 -4.53
N GLU A 124 -3.47 5.60 -3.85
CA GLU A 124 -4.87 5.18 -3.75
C GLU A 124 -5.55 5.24 -5.12
N ARG A 125 -5.44 6.37 -5.83
CA ARG A 125 -5.99 6.52 -7.20
C ARG A 125 -5.43 5.50 -8.17
N PHE A 126 -4.12 5.21 -8.09
CA PHE A 126 -3.50 4.16 -8.90
C PHE A 126 -4.18 2.81 -8.68
N SER A 127 -4.52 2.50 -7.42
CA SER A 127 -5.16 1.25 -7.04
C SER A 127 -6.60 1.15 -7.57
N GLU A 128 -7.33 2.25 -7.62
CA GLU A 128 -8.71 2.31 -8.15
C GLU A 128 -8.80 1.94 -9.64
N TYR A 129 -7.78 2.27 -10.45
CA TYR A 129 -7.78 1.92 -11.88
C TYR A 129 -7.82 0.41 -12.12
N PHE A 130 -7.28 -0.40 -11.21
CA PHE A 130 -7.28 -1.86 -11.34
C PHE A 130 -8.68 -2.45 -11.23
N GLU A 131 -9.60 -1.83 -10.47
CA GLU A 131 -10.96 -2.36 -10.35
C GLU A 131 -11.69 -2.38 -11.70
N ASN A 132 -11.55 -1.30 -12.47
CA ASN A 132 -12.14 -1.17 -13.79
C ASN A 132 -11.58 -2.21 -14.78
N VAL A 133 -10.26 -2.41 -14.78
CA VAL A 133 -9.60 -3.41 -15.63
C VAL A 133 -10.04 -4.82 -15.21
N GLN A 134 -10.16 -5.10 -13.91
CA GLN A 134 -10.64 -6.38 -13.41
C GLN A 134 -12.06 -6.72 -13.90
N GLN A 135 -12.96 -5.71 -13.94
CA GLN A 135 -14.29 -5.88 -14.50
C GLN A 135 -14.26 -6.16 -16.01
N ALA A 136 -13.40 -5.47 -16.75
CA ALA A 136 -13.22 -5.69 -18.19
C ALA A 136 -12.65 -7.09 -18.49
N VAL A 137 -11.70 -7.58 -17.69
CA VAL A 137 -11.18 -8.96 -17.77
C VAL A 137 -12.28 -9.99 -17.54
N LYS A 138 -13.11 -9.82 -16.51
CA LYS A 138 -14.29 -10.68 -16.27
C LYS A 138 -15.24 -10.67 -17.46
N LYS A 139 -15.47 -9.51 -18.07
CA LYS A 139 -16.30 -9.37 -19.28
C LYS A 139 -15.68 -10.11 -20.47
N ARG A 140 -14.36 -10.02 -20.69
CA ARG A 140 -13.66 -10.78 -21.74
C ARG A 140 -13.75 -12.28 -21.50
N GLN A 141 -13.56 -12.75 -20.27
CA GLN A 141 -13.72 -14.18 -19.93
C GLN A 141 -15.14 -14.69 -20.22
N HIS A 142 -16.16 -13.89 -19.89
CA HIS A 142 -17.55 -14.19 -20.25
C HIS A 142 -17.77 -14.29 -21.76
N LYS A 143 -17.18 -13.39 -22.55
CA LYS A 143 -17.29 -13.39 -24.01
C LYS A 143 -16.50 -14.52 -24.66
N ARG A 144 -15.35 -14.90 -24.09
CA ARG A 144 -14.61 -16.10 -24.49
C ARG A 144 -15.49 -17.35 -24.35
N MET A 145 -16.14 -17.53 -23.21
CA MET A 145 -17.05 -18.67 -23.01
C MET A 145 -18.23 -18.64 -23.99
N ASP A 146 -18.83 -17.48 -24.25
CA ASP A 146 -19.92 -17.35 -25.24
C ASP A 146 -19.44 -17.78 -26.64
N TYR A 147 -18.22 -17.39 -27.03
CA TYR A 147 -17.60 -17.78 -28.30
C TYR A 147 -17.29 -19.28 -28.37
N GLU A 148 -16.68 -19.86 -27.34
CA GLU A 148 -16.42 -21.32 -27.22
C GLU A 148 -17.72 -22.13 -27.34
N ASN A 149 -18.79 -21.67 -26.69
CA ASN A 149 -20.11 -22.30 -26.77
C ASN A 149 -20.71 -22.22 -28.18
N CYS A 150 -20.56 -21.07 -28.86
CA CYS A 150 -20.99 -20.92 -30.24
C CYS A 150 -20.18 -21.82 -31.19
N LYS A 151 -18.87 -21.98 -30.97
CA LYS A 151 -17.98 -22.86 -31.75
C LYS A 151 -18.39 -24.33 -31.60
N SER A 152 -18.60 -24.79 -30.37
CA SER A 152 -19.09 -26.16 -30.09
C SER A 152 -20.46 -26.42 -30.74
N ARG A 153 -21.39 -25.45 -30.67
CA ARG A 153 -22.71 -25.55 -31.30
C ARG A 153 -22.63 -25.55 -32.82
N ALA A 154 -21.79 -24.71 -33.43
CA ALA A 154 -21.55 -24.71 -34.88
C ALA A 154 -20.99 -26.05 -35.36
N ARG A 155 -20.01 -26.62 -34.66
CA ARG A 155 -19.46 -27.95 -34.99
C ARG A 155 -20.53 -29.05 -34.89
N ARG A 156 -21.36 -29.03 -33.84
CA ARG A 156 -22.45 -30.02 -33.67
C ARG A 156 -23.50 -29.94 -34.76
N VAL A 157 -23.84 -28.74 -35.22
CA VAL A 157 -24.85 -28.53 -36.27
C VAL A 157 -24.27 -28.80 -37.66
N GLY A 158 -23.00 -28.46 -37.90
CA GLY A 158 -22.30 -28.74 -39.16
C GLY A 158 -21.85 -30.19 -39.34
N GLY A 159 -21.60 -30.93 -38.26
CA GLY A 159 -21.24 -32.36 -38.27
C GLY A 159 -22.42 -33.34 -38.24
N GLY A 160 -23.66 -32.86 -38.35
CA GLY A 160 -24.87 -33.70 -38.38
C GLY A 160 -25.08 -34.43 -39.71
N ASN A 161 -25.79 -35.56 -39.68
CA ASN A 161 -25.98 -36.45 -40.84
C ASN A 161 -26.56 -35.69 -42.08
N PRO A 162 -26.04 -35.88 -43.31
CA PRO A 162 -26.42 -35.11 -44.51
C PRO A 162 -27.87 -35.28 -45.00
N SER A 163 -28.64 -36.22 -44.43
CA SER A 163 -29.91 -36.72 -44.96
C SER A 163 -31.14 -35.82 -44.72
N SER A 164 -31.02 -34.63 -44.14
CA SER A 164 -32.14 -33.66 -43.97
C SER A 164 -31.84 -32.27 -44.57
N SER A 165 -31.38 -32.26 -45.82
CA SER A 165 -30.55 -31.21 -46.43
C SER A 165 -31.18 -29.83 -46.66
N SER A 166 -32.50 -29.65 -46.80
CA SER A 166 -33.08 -28.30 -47.05
C SER A 166 -33.38 -27.50 -45.77
N LEU A 167 -33.74 -28.19 -44.68
CA LEU A 167 -34.04 -27.56 -43.38
C LEU A 167 -32.77 -27.19 -42.58
N ASN A 168 -31.63 -27.78 -42.96
CA ASN A 168 -30.34 -27.59 -42.30
C ASN A 168 -29.62 -26.32 -42.76
N VAL A 169 -29.77 -25.88 -44.02
CA VAL A 169 -29.03 -24.72 -44.55
C VAL A 169 -29.37 -23.43 -43.80
N SER A 170 -30.66 -23.15 -43.58
CA SER A 170 -31.09 -21.95 -42.83
C SER A 170 -30.65 -21.98 -41.35
N LYS A 171 -30.59 -23.16 -40.74
CA LYS A 171 -30.12 -23.33 -39.35
C LYS A 171 -28.60 -23.18 -39.25
N ILE A 172 -27.86 -23.73 -40.20
CA ILE A 172 -26.40 -23.60 -40.31
C ILE A 172 -26.05 -22.12 -40.49
N GLY A 173 -26.64 -21.43 -41.47
CA GLY A 173 -26.37 -20.01 -41.72
C GLY A 173 -26.77 -19.07 -40.57
N ARG A 174 -27.68 -19.49 -39.69
CA ARG A 174 -27.98 -18.76 -38.44
C ARG A 174 -26.91 -18.98 -37.39
N VAL A 175 -26.49 -20.23 -37.17
CA VAL A 175 -25.48 -20.57 -36.16
C VAL A 175 -24.11 -20.01 -36.55
N GLU A 176 -23.78 -19.98 -37.84
CA GLU A 176 -22.56 -19.35 -38.36
C GLU A 176 -22.57 -17.83 -38.14
N ARG A 177 -23.69 -17.15 -38.37
CA ARG A 177 -23.82 -15.72 -38.02
C ARG A 177 -23.69 -15.47 -36.52
N GLU A 178 -24.30 -16.31 -35.68
CA GLU A 178 -24.17 -16.21 -34.22
C GLU A 178 -22.71 -16.46 -33.77
N LEU A 179 -21.99 -17.38 -34.42
CA LEU A 179 -20.56 -17.63 -34.19
C LEU A 179 -19.70 -16.43 -34.58
N GLN A 180 -19.94 -15.86 -35.77
CA GLN A 180 -19.19 -14.70 -36.27
C GLN A 180 -19.35 -13.48 -35.36
N LEU A 181 -20.59 -13.17 -34.94
CA LEU A 181 -20.85 -12.08 -34.00
C LEU A 181 -20.18 -12.33 -32.63
N ALA A 182 -20.22 -13.57 -32.12
CA ALA A 182 -19.56 -13.92 -30.86
C ALA A 182 -18.03 -13.77 -30.96
N ARG A 183 -17.46 -14.13 -32.12
CA ARG A 183 -16.04 -13.97 -32.43
C ARG A 183 -15.63 -12.51 -32.44
N GLU A 184 -16.31 -11.67 -33.23
CA GLU A 184 -16.01 -10.23 -33.34
C GLU A 184 -16.05 -9.51 -31.98
N VAL A 185 -17.07 -9.82 -31.16
CA VAL A 185 -17.20 -9.24 -29.82
C VAL A 185 -16.08 -9.70 -28.87
N TYR A 186 -15.67 -10.98 -28.97
CA TYR A 186 -14.57 -11.50 -28.15
C TYR A 186 -13.22 -10.94 -28.60
N GLU A 187 -12.89 -11.02 -29.89
CA GLU A 187 -11.63 -10.56 -30.46
C GLU A 187 -11.45 -9.05 -30.23
N GLY A 188 -12.51 -8.24 -30.44
CA GLY A 188 -12.45 -6.80 -30.16
C GLY A 188 -12.09 -6.48 -28.70
N LEU A 189 -12.78 -7.10 -27.74
CA LEU A 189 -12.46 -6.92 -26.31
C LEU A 189 -11.10 -7.50 -25.93
N ASN A 190 -10.67 -8.55 -26.62
CA ASN A 190 -9.40 -9.20 -26.36
C ASN A 190 -8.22 -8.31 -26.76
N GLU A 191 -8.25 -7.76 -27.98
CA GLU A 191 -7.22 -6.84 -28.45
C GLU A 191 -7.20 -5.54 -27.63
N GLU A 192 -8.36 -4.97 -27.33
CA GLU A 192 -8.48 -3.77 -26.47
C GLU A 192 -7.80 -3.98 -25.11
N LEU A 193 -8.05 -5.13 -24.47
CA LEU A 193 -7.43 -5.45 -23.19
C LEU A 193 -5.93 -5.73 -23.28
N LYS A 194 -5.45 -6.39 -24.34
CA LYS A 194 -4.01 -6.63 -24.52
C LYS A 194 -3.25 -5.31 -24.63
N VAL A 195 -3.74 -4.40 -25.46
CA VAL A 195 -3.16 -3.05 -25.62
C VAL A 195 -3.25 -2.29 -24.30
N GLY A 196 -4.44 -2.20 -23.70
CA GLY A 196 -4.66 -1.43 -22.48
C GLY A 196 -3.84 -1.93 -21.28
N MET A 197 -3.69 -3.25 -21.10
CA MET A 197 -2.84 -3.80 -20.04
C MET A 197 -1.36 -3.52 -20.27
N ALA A 198 -0.87 -3.65 -21.51
CA ALA A 198 0.51 -3.34 -21.85
C ALA A 198 0.84 -1.87 -21.56
N GLU A 199 -0.05 -0.96 -21.97
CA GLU A 199 0.06 0.48 -21.71
C GLU A 199 0.02 0.78 -20.21
N LEU A 200 -0.92 0.20 -19.47
CA LEU A 200 -1.03 0.39 -18.02
C LEU A 200 0.25 -0.04 -17.29
N VAL A 201 0.83 -1.18 -17.70
CA VAL A 201 2.11 -1.64 -17.15
C VAL A 201 3.19 -0.61 -17.44
N ASN A 202 3.30 -0.08 -18.66
CA ASN A 202 4.32 0.91 -19.01
C ASN A 202 4.13 2.25 -18.28
N LEU A 203 2.88 2.68 -18.04
CA LEU A 203 2.55 3.93 -17.34
C LEU A 203 2.95 3.91 -15.86
N ARG A 204 3.21 2.75 -15.27
CA ARG A 204 3.61 2.63 -13.85
C ARG A 204 4.81 3.50 -13.49
N GLN A 205 5.80 3.63 -14.37
CA GLN A 205 7.04 4.35 -14.09
C GLN A 205 6.80 5.87 -14.04
N PRO A 206 6.34 6.54 -15.12
CA PRO A 206 6.11 7.98 -15.08
C PRO A 206 5.03 8.40 -14.09
N TYR A 207 4.09 7.50 -13.74
CA TYR A 207 3.09 7.78 -12.72
C TYR A 207 3.67 7.80 -11.31
N MET A 208 4.53 6.83 -10.96
CA MET A 208 5.02 6.66 -9.59
C MET A 208 6.22 7.54 -9.25
N GLU A 209 7.03 7.90 -10.25
CA GLU A 209 8.28 8.62 -10.06
C GLU A 209 8.11 9.96 -9.30
N PRO A 210 7.11 10.82 -9.61
CA PRO A 210 6.87 12.04 -8.84
C PRO A 210 6.50 11.79 -7.38
N SER A 211 5.73 10.75 -7.09
CA SER A 211 5.35 10.40 -5.71
C SER A 211 6.52 9.87 -4.90
N PHE A 212 7.41 9.08 -5.51
CA PHE A 212 8.65 8.65 -4.84
C PHE A 212 9.60 9.82 -4.59
N GLU A 213 9.71 10.75 -5.54
CA GLU A 213 10.48 11.98 -5.35
C GLU A 213 9.90 12.84 -4.21
N ALA A 214 8.58 13.02 -4.18
CA ALA A 214 7.89 13.74 -3.12
C ALA A 214 8.09 13.07 -1.74
N MET A 215 8.03 11.75 -1.68
CA MET A 215 8.32 10.98 -0.45
C MET A 215 9.73 11.27 0.07
N MET A 216 10.74 11.29 -0.79
CA MET A 216 12.12 11.63 -0.39
C MET A 216 12.24 13.08 0.10
N LYS A 217 11.52 14.03 -0.54
CA LYS A 217 11.48 15.43 -0.10
C LYS A 217 10.84 15.58 1.28
N VAL A 218 9.75 14.86 1.54
CA VAL A 218 9.11 14.81 2.86
C VAL A 218 10.07 14.24 3.90
N GLN A 219 10.74 13.12 3.61
CA GLN A 219 11.74 12.52 4.51
C GLN A 219 12.88 13.49 4.86
N LYS A 220 13.37 14.21 3.86
CA LYS A 220 14.38 15.26 4.05
C LYS A 220 13.84 16.39 4.92
N LYS A 221 12.61 16.85 4.69
CA LYS A 221 11.96 17.92 5.47
C LYS A 221 11.84 17.53 6.95
N VAL A 222 11.39 16.31 7.24
CA VAL A 222 11.30 15.78 8.61
C VAL A 222 12.68 15.74 9.27
N SER A 223 13.66 15.15 8.59
CA SER A 223 15.01 14.97 9.14
C SER A 223 15.68 16.31 9.42
N LEU A 224 15.55 17.27 8.49
CA LEU A 224 16.08 18.61 8.65
C LEU A 224 15.36 19.38 9.76
N GLY A 225 14.03 19.29 9.83
CA GLY A 225 13.25 19.92 10.88
C GLY A 225 13.64 19.42 12.27
N ALA A 226 13.78 18.09 12.43
CA ALA A 226 14.23 17.48 13.67
C ALA A 226 15.66 17.91 14.03
N TYR A 227 16.57 17.92 13.05
CA TYR A 227 17.94 18.37 13.25
C TYR A 227 18.01 19.83 13.71
N VAL A 228 17.26 20.73 13.05
CA VAL A 228 17.22 22.16 13.40
C VAL A 228 16.64 22.37 14.80
N ALA A 229 15.55 21.67 15.13
CA ALA A 229 14.93 21.74 16.45
C ALA A 229 15.92 21.35 17.57
N LEU A 230 16.73 20.31 17.36
CA LEU A 230 17.74 19.86 18.31
C LEU A 230 19.00 20.74 18.32
N ALA A 231 19.47 21.21 17.17
CA ALA A 231 20.67 22.05 17.10
C ALA A 231 20.49 23.38 17.87
N GLN A 232 19.27 23.92 17.89
CA GLN A 232 18.95 25.14 18.63
C GLN A 232 19.03 24.96 20.16
N THR A 233 18.79 23.75 20.67
CA THR A 233 18.90 23.46 22.11
C THR A 233 20.35 23.20 22.55
N GLN A 234 21.23 22.85 21.62
CA GLN A 234 22.64 22.55 21.89
C GLN A 234 23.41 23.74 22.49
N ASN A 235 23.02 24.98 22.16
CA ASN A 235 23.63 26.19 22.72
C ASN A 235 23.38 26.37 24.22
N LEU A 236 22.38 25.68 24.77
CA LEU A 236 22.03 25.71 26.19
C LEU A 236 22.74 24.61 26.99
N VAL A 237 23.41 23.67 26.32
CA VAL A 237 24.22 22.64 26.97
C VAL A 237 25.54 23.25 27.46
N SER A 238 25.87 22.99 28.73
CA SER A 238 27.05 23.59 29.35
C SER A 238 28.34 23.19 28.64
N ALA A 239 29.36 24.05 28.66
CA ALA A 239 30.66 23.73 28.05
C ALA A 239 31.29 22.47 28.67
N VAL A 240 31.08 22.26 29.97
CA VAL A 240 31.55 21.08 30.71
C VAL A 240 30.88 19.80 30.21
N ASP A 241 29.58 19.83 29.94
CA ASP A 241 28.86 18.67 29.42
C ASP A 241 29.23 18.41 27.95
N ARG A 242 29.48 19.45 27.17
CA ARG A 242 29.98 19.32 25.79
C ARG A 242 31.37 18.68 25.72
N ASP A 243 32.30 19.12 26.57
CA ASP A 243 33.64 18.52 26.68
C ASP A 243 33.57 17.10 27.24
N GLY A 244 32.67 16.85 28.18
CA GLY A 244 32.45 15.53 28.75
C GLY A 244 31.90 14.51 27.74
N PHE A 245 31.05 14.96 26.81
CA PHE A 245 30.59 14.16 25.67
C PHE A 245 31.72 13.92 24.67
N ALA A 246 32.47 14.95 24.28
CA ALA A 246 33.59 14.83 23.34
C ALA A 246 34.70 13.87 23.83
N ASN A 247 34.92 13.81 25.14
CA ASN A 247 35.91 12.95 25.77
C ASN A 247 35.35 11.57 26.19
N GLY A 248 34.10 11.24 25.83
CA GLY A 248 33.46 9.95 26.15
C GLY A 248 33.11 9.71 27.62
N THR A 249 33.39 10.67 28.51
CA THR A 249 33.07 10.56 29.95
C THR A 249 31.58 10.59 30.23
N LEU A 250 30.78 11.27 29.40
CA LEU A 250 29.33 11.31 29.52
C LEU A 250 28.70 9.99 29.07
N ASP A 251 29.21 9.37 28.01
CA ASP A 251 28.76 8.05 27.55
C ASP A 251 28.99 6.98 28.62
N ALA A 252 30.19 6.96 29.22
CA ALA A 252 30.48 6.04 30.32
C ALA A 252 29.58 6.25 31.55
N ARG A 253 29.17 7.49 31.84
CA ARG A 253 28.19 7.77 32.91
C ARG A 253 26.79 7.29 32.52
N MET A 254 26.41 7.48 31.27
CA MET A 254 25.11 7.05 30.76
C MET A 254 24.98 5.53 30.78
N ASP A 255 26.02 4.81 30.36
CA ASP A 255 26.08 3.34 30.42
C ASP A 255 25.95 2.81 31.85
N ASN A 256 26.64 3.44 32.80
CA ASN A 256 26.52 3.08 34.22
C ASN A 256 25.10 3.35 34.76
N ALA A 257 24.49 4.48 34.42
CA ALA A 257 23.13 4.80 34.81
C ALA A 257 22.12 3.80 34.21
N LEU A 258 22.28 3.43 32.94
CA LEU A 258 21.45 2.41 32.28
C LEU A 258 21.61 1.04 32.93
N ALA A 259 22.83 0.63 33.27
CA ALA A 259 23.09 -0.60 34.00
C ALA A 259 22.42 -0.61 35.38
N GLU A 260 22.42 0.53 36.07
CA GLU A 260 21.78 0.68 37.38
C GLU A 260 20.26 0.68 37.28
N MET A 261 19.68 1.35 36.27
CA MET A 261 18.25 1.27 35.97
C MET A 261 17.82 -0.16 35.68
N LEU A 262 18.56 -0.89 34.83
CA LEU A 262 18.30 -2.30 34.55
C LEU A 262 18.35 -3.14 35.82
N ARG A 263 19.33 -2.92 36.70
CA ARG A 263 19.44 -3.60 37.99
C ARG A 263 18.21 -3.34 38.87
N LEU A 264 17.76 -2.09 38.95
CA LEU A 264 16.58 -1.68 39.72
C LEU A 264 15.29 -2.29 39.17
N THR A 265 15.11 -2.30 37.84
CA THR A 265 13.95 -2.94 37.19
C THR A 265 13.92 -4.45 37.45
N THR A 266 15.08 -5.10 37.42
CA THR A 266 15.21 -6.54 37.71
C THR A 266 14.83 -6.84 39.16
N VAL A 267 15.27 -6.00 40.10
CA VAL A 267 14.93 -6.12 41.52
C VAL A 267 13.45 -5.85 41.79
N GLN A 268 12.85 -4.85 41.12
CA GLN A 268 11.42 -4.55 41.25
C GLN A 268 10.52 -5.69 40.74
N CYS A 269 10.87 -6.33 39.63
CA CYS A 269 10.16 -7.52 39.14
C CYS A 269 10.24 -8.69 40.14
N VAL A 270 11.41 -8.93 40.74
CA VAL A 270 11.61 -9.98 41.75
C VAL A 270 10.80 -9.71 43.02
N TYR A 271 10.75 -8.45 43.49
CA TYR A 271 9.95 -8.09 44.67
C TYR A 271 8.44 -8.06 44.41
N SER A 272 7.98 -7.73 43.19
CA SER A 272 6.56 -7.82 42.82
C SER A 272 6.06 -9.26 42.69
N GLY A 273 6.94 -10.22 42.41
CA GLY A 273 6.63 -11.65 42.37
C GLY A 273 6.57 -12.34 43.74
N GLN A 274 7.10 -11.72 44.80
CA GLN A 274 7.12 -12.29 46.16
C GLN A 274 5.99 -11.82 47.08
N ARG A 275 5.12 -10.90 46.65
CA ARG A 275 3.92 -10.47 47.40
C ARG A 275 2.62 -11.17 46.96
N ALA A 276 2.72 -12.14 46.05
CA ALA A 276 1.59 -12.98 45.63
C ALA A 276 1.82 -14.44 46.04
N LEU A 277 2.02 -14.69 47.33
CA LEU A 277 1.82 -15.98 48.00
C LEU A 277 1.24 -15.73 49.40
#